data_AF-A0A969Q079-F1
#
_entry.id   AF-A0A969Q079-F1
#
_cell.length_a   1.000
_cell.length_b   1.000
_cell.length_c   1.000
_cell.angle_alpha   90.00
_cell.angle_beta   90.00
_cell.angle_gamma   90.00
#
_symmetry.space_group_name_H-M   'P 1'
#
loop_
_entity.id
_entity.type
_entity.pdbx_description
1 polymer ?
#
loop_
_entity_poly.entity_id
_entity_poly.type
_entity_poly.pdbx_seq_one_letter_code
_entity_poly.pdbx_strand_id
1 'polypeptide(L)'
;MALITDVITGVLSGGGFGLMPYANPAKQDVSHTMIAIDIAWFMPVDEFKARMDDFIKDIKAAKLRPGFDEILVPGEIDYRRETEYRQHGARLDAVIFDQLAEMAQKLNIEFPFEREVVTQ
;
A
#
# COMPACT_ATOMS: atom_id res chain seq x y z
N MET A 1 -15.35 -10.28 5.28
CA MET A 1 -14.00 -10.01 5.79
C MET A 1 -13.98 -8.97 6.91
N ALA A 2 -14.78 -7.88 6.85
CA ALA A 2 -14.77 -6.82 7.88
C ALA A 2 -14.98 -7.29 9.33
N LEU A 3 -15.89 -8.24 9.60
CA LEU A 3 -16.14 -8.75 10.95
C LEU A 3 -14.91 -9.45 11.55
N ILE A 4 -14.21 -10.28 10.77
CA ILE A 4 -13.01 -10.98 11.25
C ILE A 4 -11.90 -9.98 11.53
N THR A 5 -11.73 -8.98 10.67
CA THR A 5 -10.78 -7.88 10.89
C THR A 5 -11.10 -7.16 12.20
N ASP A 6 -12.34 -6.77 12.44
CA ASP A 6 -12.75 -6.05 13.65
C ASP A 6 -12.56 -6.89 14.93
N VAL A 7 -12.84 -8.18 14.87
CA VAL A 7 -12.59 -9.11 15.99
C VAL A 7 -11.09 -9.27 16.27
N ILE A 8 -10.28 -9.54 15.25
CA ILE A 8 -8.85 -9.81 15.43
C ILE A 8 -8.07 -8.54 15.76
N THR A 9 -8.46 -7.39 15.19
CA THR A 9 -7.71 -6.14 15.34
C THR A 9 -8.26 -5.25 16.43
N GLY A 10 -9.57 -5.17 16.67
CA GLY A 10 -10.17 -4.33 17.71
C GLY A 10 -10.43 -5.12 18.98
N VAL A 11 -11.34 -6.10 18.92
CA VAL A 11 -11.80 -6.84 20.11
C VAL A 11 -10.65 -7.59 20.80
N LEU A 12 -9.85 -8.34 20.04
CA LEU A 12 -8.77 -9.17 20.60
C LEU A 12 -7.58 -8.34 21.11
N SER A 13 -7.24 -7.23 20.44
CA SER A 13 -6.12 -6.37 20.83
C SER A 13 -6.46 -5.47 22.03
N GLY A 14 -7.75 -5.30 22.33
CA GLY A 14 -8.26 -4.37 23.35
C GLY A 14 -8.45 -2.93 22.83
N GLY A 15 -8.41 -2.70 21.53
CA GLY A 15 -8.67 -1.40 20.91
C GLY A 15 -10.15 -1.13 20.60
N GLY A 16 -10.40 0.01 19.96
CA GLY A 16 -11.72 0.33 19.41
C GLY A 16 -12.20 -0.69 18.38
N PHE A 17 -13.50 -0.97 18.37
CA PHE A 17 -14.15 -1.88 17.43
C PHE A 17 -15.46 -1.29 16.89
N GLY A 18 -15.96 -1.82 15.79
CA GLY A 18 -17.16 -1.35 15.10
C GLY A 18 -17.02 0.10 14.66
N LEU A 19 -17.83 0.99 15.25
CA LEU A 19 -17.83 2.43 14.91
C LEU A 19 -16.88 3.26 15.78
N MET A 20 -16.28 2.67 16.82
CA MET A 20 -15.43 3.38 17.77
C MET A 20 -14.08 3.88 17.22
N PRO A 21 -13.35 3.14 16.34
CA PRO A 21 -11.98 3.51 15.96
C PRO A 21 -11.81 4.93 15.41
N TYR A 22 -12.87 5.45 14.76
CA TYR A 22 -12.88 6.78 14.15
C TYR A 22 -13.94 7.72 14.75
N ALA A 23 -14.53 7.37 15.88
CA ALA A 23 -15.60 8.17 16.50
C ALA A 23 -15.11 9.57 16.95
N ASN A 24 -13.82 9.70 17.25
CA ASN A 24 -13.18 10.97 17.59
C ASN A 24 -12.03 11.28 16.63
N PRO A 25 -12.20 12.21 15.67
CA PRO A 25 -11.13 12.61 14.76
C PRO A 25 -9.86 13.14 15.45
N ALA A 26 -9.98 13.71 16.66
CA ALA A 26 -8.85 14.21 17.43
C ALA A 26 -8.09 13.10 18.19
N LYS A 27 -8.69 11.91 18.34
CA LYS A 27 -8.08 10.77 19.02
C LYS A 27 -8.66 9.48 18.46
N GLN A 28 -8.02 8.99 17.40
CA GLN A 28 -8.37 7.72 16.79
C GLN A 28 -7.98 6.55 17.71
N ASP A 29 -8.86 5.55 17.82
CA ASP A 29 -8.67 4.34 18.63
C ASP A 29 -8.54 3.12 17.71
N VAL A 30 -7.58 3.20 16.80
CA VAL A 30 -7.32 2.19 15.79
C VAL A 30 -6.36 1.15 16.35
N SER A 31 -6.58 -0.11 15.99
CA SER A 31 -5.69 -1.21 16.33
C SER A 31 -5.36 -2.06 15.11
N HIS A 32 -4.23 -2.75 15.21
CA HIS A 32 -3.66 -3.53 14.12
C HIS A 32 -3.21 -4.89 14.63
N THR A 33 -3.30 -5.90 13.77
CA THR A 33 -2.74 -7.23 14.02
C THR A 33 -1.82 -7.58 12.87
N MET A 34 -0.59 -7.98 13.20
CA MET A 34 0.43 -8.39 12.23
C MET A 34 0.75 -9.87 12.45
N ILE A 35 0.79 -10.64 11.36
CA ILE A 35 1.08 -12.08 11.38
C ILE A 35 2.23 -12.33 10.41
N ALA A 36 3.29 -12.97 10.90
CA ALA A 36 4.39 -13.45 10.09
C ALA A 36 4.40 -14.99 10.14
N ILE A 37 4.45 -15.62 8.97
CA ILE A 37 4.48 -17.08 8.84
C ILE A 37 5.84 -17.44 8.25
N ASP A 38 6.61 -18.26 8.98
CA ASP A 38 7.87 -18.79 8.48
C ASP A 38 7.61 -19.92 7.50
N ILE A 39 7.88 -19.66 6.21
CA ILE A 39 7.68 -20.62 5.12
C ILE A 39 8.54 -21.86 5.29
N ALA A 40 9.72 -21.74 5.91
CA ALA A 40 10.66 -22.85 6.07
C ALA A 40 10.10 -24.01 6.92
N TRP A 41 9.06 -23.76 7.72
CA TRP A 41 8.35 -24.78 8.48
C TRP A 41 7.48 -25.70 7.60
N PHE A 42 7.14 -25.25 6.39
CA PHE A 42 6.25 -25.97 5.48
C PHE A 42 7.01 -26.58 4.30
N MET A 43 8.00 -25.87 3.76
CA MET A 43 8.82 -26.32 2.63
C MET A 43 10.09 -25.47 2.46
N PRO A 44 11.09 -25.92 1.69
CA PRO A 44 12.21 -25.08 1.29
C PRO A 44 11.73 -23.78 0.63
N VAL A 45 12.33 -22.64 1.03
CA VAL A 45 11.90 -21.31 0.56
C VAL A 45 12.02 -21.17 -0.95
N ASP A 46 13.05 -21.77 -1.56
CA ASP A 46 13.23 -21.73 -3.01
C ASP A 46 12.16 -22.54 -3.75
N GLU A 47 11.70 -23.65 -3.17
CA GLU A 47 10.56 -24.41 -3.71
C GLU A 47 9.27 -23.59 -3.63
N PHE A 48 9.03 -22.93 -2.50
CA PHE A 48 7.87 -22.04 -2.37
C PHE A 48 7.87 -20.92 -3.42
N LYS A 49 9.02 -20.27 -3.66
CA LYS A 49 9.15 -19.23 -4.69
C LYS A 49 8.88 -19.76 -6.08
N ALA A 50 9.44 -20.91 -6.46
CA ALA A 50 9.16 -21.53 -7.75
C ALA A 50 7.67 -21.83 -7.96
N ARG A 51 7.00 -22.34 -6.91
CA ARG A 51 5.55 -22.57 -6.95
C ARG A 51 4.74 -21.29 -7.07
N MET A 52 5.19 -20.20 -6.44
CA MET A 52 4.58 -18.88 -6.60
C MET A 52 4.76 -18.34 -8.02
N ASP A 53 5.92 -18.55 -8.64
CA ASP A 53 6.17 -18.16 -10.04
C ASP A 53 5.23 -18.90 -11.00
N ASP A 54 5.06 -20.21 -10.82
CA ASP A 54 4.11 -21.02 -11.60
C ASP A 54 2.66 -20.52 -11.39
N PHE A 55 2.26 -20.23 -10.15
CA PHE A 55 0.93 -19.71 -9.86
C PHE A 55 0.67 -18.33 -10.50
N ILE A 56 1.65 -17.43 -10.45
CA ILE A 56 1.56 -16.11 -11.11
C ILE A 56 1.46 -16.28 -12.63
N LYS A 57 2.23 -17.20 -13.20
CA LYS A 57 2.18 -17.52 -14.64
C LYS A 57 0.79 -18.01 -15.06
N ASP A 58 0.19 -18.89 -14.28
CA ASP A 58 -1.17 -19.39 -14.55
C ASP A 58 -2.21 -18.26 -14.51
N ILE A 59 -2.13 -17.37 -13.52
CA ILE A 59 -3.01 -16.19 -13.44
C ILE A 59 -2.85 -15.32 -14.69
N LYS A 60 -1.61 -15.03 -15.09
CA LYS A 60 -1.32 -14.16 -16.24
C LYS A 60 -1.68 -14.79 -17.59
N ALA A 61 -1.73 -16.11 -17.67
CA ALA A 61 -2.11 -16.84 -18.88
C ALA A 61 -3.63 -16.90 -19.11
N ALA A 62 -4.44 -16.47 -18.14
CA ALA A 62 -5.89 -16.53 -18.27
C ALA A 62 -6.42 -15.60 -19.38
N LYS A 63 -7.55 -15.99 -19.99
CA LYS A 63 -8.15 -15.26 -21.11
C LYS A 63 -8.51 -13.82 -20.69
N LEU A 64 -7.96 -12.86 -21.43
CA LEU A 64 -8.28 -11.45 -21.27
C LEU A 64 -9.71 -11.14 -21.73
N ARG A 65 -10.36 -10.23 -21.02
CA ARG A 65 -11.59 -9.58 -21.50
C ARG A 65 -11.23 -8.57 -22.61
N PRO A 66 -12.13 -8.29 -23.58
CA PRO A 66 -11.87 -7.28 -24.60
C PRO A 66 -11.49 -5.92 -23.99
N GLY A 67 -10.47 -5.27 -24.56
CA GLY A 67 -9.97 -3.96 -24.14
C GLY A 67 -8.94 -3.98 -23.00
N PHE A 68 -8.39 -5.14 -22.66
CA PHE A 68 -7.32 -5.28 -21.66
C PHE A 68 -6.13 -6.02 -22.28
N ASP A 69 -4.91 -5.56 -21.97
CA ASP A 69 -3.68 -6.07 -22.55
C ASP A 69 -2.97 -7.11 -21.67
N GLU A 70 -3.23 -7.08 -20.35
CA GLU A 70 -2.61 -8.01 -19.38
C GLU A 70 -3.45 -8.18 -18.12
N ILE A 71 -3.15 -9.24 -17.35
CA ILE A 71 -3.63 -9.46 -15.99
C ILE A 71 -2.50 -9.10 -15.03
N LEU A 72 -2.79 -8.27 -14.04
CA LEU A 72 -1.83 -7.86 -13.01
C LEU A 72 -2.13 -8.60 -11.70
N VAL A 73 -1.07 -9.00 -11.01
CA VAL A 73 -1.19 -9.59 -9.66
C VAL A 73 -1.13 -8.50 -8.59
N PRO A 74 -1.72 -8.73 -7.39
CA PRO A 74 -1.64 -7.78 -6.29
C PRO A 74 -0.18 -7.36 -6.00
N GLY A 75 0.05 -6.05 -5.92
CA GLY A 75 1.37 -5.45 -5.72
C GLY A 75 2.12 -5.06 -7.00
N GLU A 76 1.75 -5.60 -8.18
CA GLU A 76 2.48 -5.32 -9.42
C GLU A 76 2.31 -3.86 -9.89
N ILE A 77 1.11 -3.29 -9.76
CA ILE A 77 0.84 -1.88 -10.07
C ILE A 77 1.72 -0.97 -9.20
N ASP A 78 1.76 -1.23 -7.90
CA ASP A 78 2.50 -0.42 -6.95
C ASP A 78 4.01 -0.58 -7.14
N TYR A 79 4.50 -1.78 -7.47
CA TYR A 79 5.89 -2.03 -7.80
C TYR A 79 6.34 -1.24 -9.04
N ARG A 80 5.53 -1.23 -10.11
CA ARG A 80 5.83 -0.44 -11.32
C ARG A 80 5.89 1.05 -11.00
N ARG A 81 4.91 1.57 -10.24
CA ARG A 81 4.86 2.98 -9.83
C ARG A 81 6.04 3.36 -8.92
N GLU A 82 6.39 2.49 -7.97
CA GLU A 82 7.53 2.71 -7.07
C GLU A 82 8.84 2.75 -7.86
N THR A 83 9.02 1.85 -8.82
CA THR A 83 10.20 1.84 -9.71
C THR A 83 10.29 3.12 -10.53
N GLU A 84 9.18 3.59 -11.10
CA GLU A 84 9.11 4.85 -11.84
C GLU A 84 9.49 6.04 -10.92
N TYR A 85 8.88 6.13 -9.74
CA TYR A 85 9.09 7.25 -8.81
C TYR A 85 10.48 7.25 -8.19
N ARG A 86 11.10 6.09 -8.00
CA ARG A 86 12.48 5.99 -7.53
C ARG A 86 13.46 6.54 -8.56
N GLN A 87 13.13 6.44 -9.85
CA GLN A 87 13.97 6.93 -10.95
C GLN A 87 13.70 8.41 -11.29
N HIS A 88 12.43 8.84 -11.26
CA HIS A 88 12.01 10.15 -11.80
C HIS A 88 11.47 11.10 -10.73
N GLY A 89 11.39 10.68 -9.46
CA GLY A 89 10.72 11.41 -8.40
C GLY A 89 9.21 11.13 -8.33
N ALA A 90 8.63 11.32 -7.15
CA ALA A 90 7.19 11.15 -6.93
C ALA A 90 6.41 12.38 -7.41
N ARG A 91 5.32 12.15 -8.13
CA ARG A 91 4.41 13.22 -8.57
C ARG A 91 3.44 13.56 -7.45
N LEU A 92 3.34 14.84 -7.12
CA LEU A 92 2.40 15.37 -6.14
C LEU A 92 1.38 16.27 -6.82
N ASP A 93 0.16 16.26 -6.31
CA ASP A 93 -0.83 17.27 -6.68
C ASP A 93 -0.35 18.66 -6.24
N ALA A 94 -0.64 19.67 -7.06
CA ALA A 94 -0.22 21.05 -6.81
C ALA A 94 -0.68 21.57 -5.42
N VAL A 95 -1.90 21.24 -5.01
CA VAL A 95 -2.45 21.65 -3.72
C VAL A 95 -1.67 21.01 -2.57
N ILE A 96 -1.33 19.73 -2.71
CA ILE A 96 -0.54 19.01 -1.69
C ILE A 96 0.88 19.57 -1.61
N PHE A 97 1.51 19.88 -2.75
CA PHE A 97 2.83 20.51 -2.78
C PHE A 97 2.82 21.85 -2.04
N ASP A 98 1.84 22.71 -2.34
CA ASP A 98 1.72 24.03 -1.70
C ASP A 98 1.48 23.89 -0.18
N GLN A 99 0.67 22.90 0.26
CA GLN A 99 0.47 22.60 1.68
C GLN A 99 1.76 22.12 2.38
N LEU A 100 2.56 21.28 1.72
CA LEU A 100 3.83 20.79 2.26
C LEU A 100 4.85 21.94 2.39
N ALA A 101 4.92 22.83 1.38
CA ALA A 101 5.78 24.00 1.41
C ALA A 101 5.38 24.96 2.54
N GLU A 102 4.08 25.21 2.73
CA GLU A 102 3.57 26.03 3.84
C GLU A 102 3.90 25.40 5.21
N MET A 103 3.77 24.08 5.33
CA MET A 103 4.13 23.36 6.56
C MET A 103 5.64 23.44 6.85
N ALA A 104 6.49 23.31 5.82
CA ALA A 104 7.93 23.46 5.96
C ALA A 104 8.31 24.87 6.45
N GLN A 105 7.66 25.92 5.93
CA GLN A 105 7.84 27.30 6.41
C GLN A 105 7.44 27.45 7.88
N LYS A 106 6.27 26.95 8.28
CA LYS A 106 5.79 26.99 9.68
C LYS A 106 6.73 26.29 10.64
N LEU A 107 7.35 25.20 10.21
CA LEU A 107 8.29 24.41 10.99
C LEU A 107 9.75 24.86 10.86
N ASN A 108 10.02 25.87 10.02
CA ASN A 108 11.36 26.37 9.69
C ASN A 108 12.31 25.27 9.18
N ILE A 109 11.80 24.42 8.29
CA ILE A 109 12.55 23.34 7.62
C ILE A 109 12.81 23.75 6.17
N GLU A 110 14.01 23.49 5.67
CA GLU A 110 14.36 23.74 4.27
C GLU A 110 13.49 22.87 3.34
N PHE A 111 12.97 23.48 2.28
CA PHE A 111 12.15 22.80 1.27
C PHE A 111 12.81 22.94 -0.10
N PRO A 112 13.82 22.09 -0.42
CA PRO A 112 14.66 22.23 -1.61
C PRO A 112 14.02 21.58 -2.84
N PHE A 113 12.70 21.78 -3.02
CA PHE A 113 11.95 21.20 -4.13
C PHE A 113 11.34 22.31 -4.98
N GLU A 114 11.52 22.20 -6.30
CA GLU A 114 10.91 23.11 -7.26
C GLU A 114 9.62 22.52 -7.82
N ARG A 115 8.67 23.40 -8.15
CA ARG A 115 7.40 22.99 -8.74
C ARG A 115 7.58 22.75 -10.23
N GLU A 116 7.72 21.49 -10.62
CA GLU A 116 7.71 21.09 -12.03
C GLU A 116 6.28 20.76 -12.48
N VAL A 117 5.77 21.51 -13.46
CA VAL A 117 4.45 21.23 -14.05
C VAL A 117 4.61 20.11 -15.08
N VAL A 118 4.30 18.89 -14.67
CA VAL A 118 4.24 17.74 -15.61
C VAL A 118 2.98 17.90 -16.46
N THR A 119 3.15 18.35 -17.70
CA THR A 119 2.05 18.37 -18.68
C THR A 119 1.78 16.93 -19.12
N GLN A 120 0.52 16.47 -18.97
CA GLN A 120 0.10 15.13 -19.43
C GLN A 120 0.15 15.00 -20.95
#